data_AF-A0A1H4E2L7-F1
#
_entry.id   AF-A0A1H4E2L7-F1
#
_cell.length_a   1.000
_cell.length_b   1.000
_cell.length_c   1.000
_cell.angle_alpha   90.00
_cell.angle_beta   90.00
_cell.angle_gamma   90.00
#
_symmetry.space_group_name_H-M   'P 1'
#
loop_
_entity.id
_entity.type
_entity.pdbx_description
1 polymer ?
#
loop_
_entity_poly.entity_id
_entity_poly.type
_entity_poly.pdbx_seq_one_letter_code
_entity_poly.pdbx_strand_id
1 'polypeptide(L)'
;MGEQIKNTGNEIVSRWRNKMPKFFKWVFGVAAFIGGLAIAINEGMIAAGAQPHEWWLDIYPYLVGTSAGAAFCAKFTQTYPDKESRNTILDKDDN
;
A
#
# COMPACT_ATOMS: atom_id res chain seq x y z
N MET A 1 0.35 23.72 24.90
CA MET A 1 0.52 22.29 25.23
C MET A 1 0.21 21.34 24.06
N GLY A 2 -0.82 21.59 23.24
CA GLY A 2 -1.15 20.69 22.11
C GLY A 2 -0.11 20.62 20.97
N GLU A 3 0.68 21.68 20.78
CA GLU A 3 1.68 21.75 19.70
C GLU A 3 2.92 20.87 19.97
N GLN A 4 3.36 20.79 21.23
CA GLN A 4 4.49 19.95 21.60
C GLN A 4 4.16 18.46 21.48
N ILE A 5 2.93 18.06 21.82
CA ILE A 5 2.45 16.68 21.68
C ILE A 5 2.41 16.26 20.20
N LYS A 6 1.97 17.16 19.31
CA LYS A 6 1.98 16.91 17.85
C LYS A 6 3.40 16.72 17.31
N ASN A 7 4.35 17.53 17.78
CA ASN A 7 5.74 17.45 17.34
C ASN A 7 6.40 16.14 17.76
N THR A 8 6.21 15.71 19.02
CA THR A 8 6.71 14.41 19.50
C THR A 8 6.07 13.23 18.76
N GLY A 9 4.77 13.29 18.47
CA GLY A 9 4.08 12.27 17.69
C GLY A 9 4.64 12.13 16.27
N ASN A 10 4.87 13.25 15.58
CA ASN A 10 5.45 13.27 14.24
C ASN A 10 6.90 12.75 14.23
N GLU A 11 7.69 13.02 15.27
CA GLU A 11 9.07 12.56 15.40
C GLU A 11 9.16 11.04 15.67
N ILE A 12 8.22 10.48 16.43
CA ILE A 12 8.11 9.03 16.60
C ILE A 12 7.72 8.38 15.27
N VAL A 13 6.70 8.92 14.58
CA VAL A 13 6.25 8.40 13.29
C VAL A 13 7.35 8.48 12.22
N SER A 14 8.19 9.52 12.23
CA SER A 14 9.29 9.66 11.28
C SER A 14 10.41 8.62 11.51
N ARG A 15 10.66 8.21 12.75
CA ARG A 15 11.62 7.14 13.10
C ARG A 15 11.15 5.76 12.67
N TRP A 16 9.84 5.52 12.66
CA TRP A 16 9.24 4.26 12.20
C TRP A 16 9.04 4.18 10.68
N ARG A 17 9.20 5.30 9.95
CA ARG A 17 9.13 5.32 8.48
C ARG A 17 10.40 4.71 7.89
N ASN A 18 10.36 3.40 7.66
CA ASN A 18 11.45 2.72 6.95
C ASN A 18 11.44 3.12 5.46
N LYS A 19 12.62 3.22 4.85
CA LYS A 19 12.75 3.52 3.43
C LYS A 19 12.43 2.27 2.60
N MET A 20 11.41 2.31 1.74
CA MET A 20 10.95 1.10 1.02
C MET A 20 11.81 0.81 -0.24
N PRO A 21 12.61 -0.28 -0.30
CA PRO A 21 13.41 -0.57 -1.48
C PRO A 21 12.52 -0.77 -2.73
N LYS A 22 13.02 -0.36 -3.91
CA LYS A 22 12.25 -0.36 -5.18
C LYS A 22 11.62 -1.71 -5.51
N PHE A 23 12.29 -2.82 -5.15
CA PHE A 23 11.77 -4.17 -5.32
C PHE A 23 10.46 -4.41 -4.55
N PHE A 24 10.38 -3.94 -3.30
CA PHE A 24 9.18 -4.11 -2.49
C PHE A 24 7.99 -3.34 -3.06
N LYS A 25 8.21 -2.15 -3.63
CA LYS A 25 7.14 -1.37 -4.29
C LYS A 25 6.45 -2.17 -5.41
N TRP A 26 7.21 -2.95 -6.16
CA TRP A 26 6.67 -3.80 -7.22
C TRP A 26 5.86 -4.97 -6.65
N VAL A 27 6.38 -5.64 -5.61
CA VAL A 27 5.66 -6.71 -4.90
C VAL A 27 4.34 -6.21 -4.31
N PHE A 28 4.31 -5.00 -3.73
CA PHE A 28 3.08 -4.36 -3.26
C PHE A 28 2.07 -4.12 -4.40
N GLY A 29 2.55 -3.66 -5.56
CA GLY A 29 1.70 -3.45 -6.73
C GLY A 29 1.04 -4.74 -7.20
N VAL A 30 1.80 -5.84 -7.27
CA VAL A 30 1.29 -7.16 -7.63
C VAL A 30 0.28 -7.67 -6.60
N ALA A 31 0.57 -7.53 -5.30
CA ALA A 31 -0.35 -7.95 -4.24
C ALA A 31 -1.68 -7.17 -4.27
N ALA A 32 -1.63 -5.86 -4.50
CA ALA A 32 -2.83 -5.03 -4.61
C ALA A 32 -3.66 -5.39 -5.86
N PHE A 33 -3.01 -5.68 -6.98
CA PHE A 33 -3.68 -6.10 -8.21
C PHE A 33 -4.42 -7.44 -8.04
N ILE A 34 -3.75 -8.42 -7.42
CA ILE A 34 -4.36 -9.74 -7.14
C ILE A 34 -5.56 -9.58 -6.18
N GLY A 35 -5.43 -8.76 -5.13
CA GLY A 35 -6.53 -8.48 -4.21
C GLY A 35 -7.73 -7.82 -4.91
N GLY A 36 -7.48 -6.84 -5.77
CA GLY A 36 -8.54 -6.19 -6.56
C GLY A 36 -9.25 -7.15 -7.52
N LEU A 37 -8.49 -8.02 -8.21
CA LEU A 37 -9.07 -9.06 -9.07
C LEU A 37 -9.92 -10.06 -8.28
N ALA A 38 -9.46 -10.48 -7.10
CA ALA A 38 -10.22 -11.41 -6.26
C ALA A 38 -11.59 -10.82 -5.86
N ILE A 39 -11.62 -9.53 -5.49
CA ILE A 39 -12.87 -8.82 -5.18
C ILE A 39 -13.78 -8.77 -6.42
N ALA A 40 -13.24 -8.39 -7.58
CA ALA A 40 -14.01 -8.30 -8.81
C ALA A 40 -14.64 -9.65 -9.23
N ILE A 41 -13.89 -10.75 -9.08
CA ILE A 41 -14.40 -12.10 -9.33
C ILE A 41 -15.53 -12.44 -8.37
N ASN A 42 -15.36 -12.15 -7.08
CA ASN A 42 -16.37 -12.46 -6.06
C ASN A 42 -17.66 -11.67 -6.29
N GLU A 43 -17.55 -10.37 -6.57
CA GLU A 43 -18.69 -9.52 -6.95
C GLU A 43 -19.37 -10.01 -8.23
N GLY A 44 -18.60 -10.40 -9.25
CA GLY A 44 -19.13 -10.96 -10.49
C GLY A 44 -19.90 -12.27 -10.28
N MET A 45 -19.42 -13.13 -9.37
CA MET A 45 -20.11 -14.37 -9.02
C MET A 45 -21.40 -14.12 -8.24
N ILE A 46 -21.39 -13.19 -7.29
CA ILE A 46 -22.58 -12.76 -6.55
C ILE A 46 -23.61 -12.17 -7.51
N ALA A 47 -23.20 -11.31 -8.45
CA ALA A 47 -24.07 -10.72 -9.45
C ALA A 47 -24.67 -11.76 -10.41
N ALA A 48 -23.93 -12.84 -10.71
CA ALA A 48 -24.40 -13.96 -11.52
C ALA A 48 -25.26 -14.96 -10.74
N GLY A 49 -25.41 -14.81 -9.41
CA GLY A 49 -26.07 -15.80 -8.55
C GLY A 49 -25.31 -17.14 -8.44
N ALA A 50 -24.04 -17.16 -8.84
CA ALA A 50 -23.21 -18.36 -8.83
C ALA A 50 -22.63 -18.58 -7.42
N GLN A 51 -22.79 -19.79 -6.90
CA GLN A 51 -22.19 -20.18 -5.62
C GLN A 51 -20.69 -20.44 -5.81
N PRO A 52 -19.79 -19.82 -5.02
CA PRO A 52 -18.38 -20.13 -5.05
C PRO A 52 -18.10 -21.55 -4.59
N HIS A 53 -17.17 -22.21 -5.29
CA HIS A 53 -16.69 -23.53 -4.92
C HIS A 53 -15.86 -23.44 -3.62
N GLU A 54 -15.88 -24.48 -2.78
CA GLU A 54 -15.33 -24.42 -1.41
C GLU A 54 -13.89 -23.90 -1.33
N TRP A 55 -13.00 -24.33 -2.26
CA TRP A 55 -11.62 -23.87 -2.27
C TRP A 55 -11.47 -22.36 -2.46
N TRP A 56 -12.43 -21.70 -3.14
CA TRP A 56 -12.41 -20.26 -3.34
C TRP A 56 -12.74 -19.52 -2.05
N LEU A 57 -13.68 -20.03 -1.26
CA LEU A 57 -14.05 -19.45 0.03
C LEU A 57 -12.89 -19.52 1.04
N ASP A 58 -12.07 -20.57 0.95
CA ASP A 58 -10.88 -20.71 1.79
C ASP A 58 -9.77 -19.73 1.40
N ILE A 59 -9.51 -19.55 0.09
CA ILE A 59 -8.37 -18.76 -0.40
C ILE A 59 -8.67 -17.25 -0.47
N TYR A 60 -9.92 -16.88 -0.80
CA TYR A 60 -10.38 -15.51 -0.94
C TYR A 60 -9.99 -14.58 0.24
N PRO A 61 -10.24 -14.94 1.53
CA PRO A 61 -9.87 -14.08 2.65
C PRO A 61 -8.36 -13.85 2.76
N TYR A 62 -7.52 -14.80 2.33
CA TYR A 62 -6.07 -14.61 2.32
C TYR A 62 -5.63 -13.67 1.20
N LEU A 63 -6.23 -13.77 0.01
CA LEU A 63 -5.91 -12.86 -1.10
C LEU A 63 -6.22 -11.41 -0.73
N VAL A 64 -7.40 -11.18 -0.14
CA VAL A 64 -7.82 -9.85 0.30
C VAL A 64 -7.01 -9.41 1.52
N GLY A 65 -6.84 -10.26 2.53
CA GLY A 65 -6.12 -9.94 3.77
C GLY A 65 -4.64 -9.65 3.56
N THR A 66 -3.97 -10.40 2.68
CA THR A 66 -2.55 -10.18 2.36
C THR A 66 -2.37 -8.86 1.63
N SER A 67 -3.25 -8.55 0.66
CA SER A 67 -3.21 -7.27 -0.07
C SER A 67 -3.53 -6.07 0.83
N ALA A 68 -4.46 -6.21 1.78
CA ALA A 68 -4.78 -5.20 2.77
C ALA A 68 -3.66 -4.96 3.79
N GLY A 69 -3.06 -6.04 4.32
CA GLY A 69 -1.88 -5.96 5.17
C GLY A 69 -0.70 -5.33 4.44
N ALA A 70 -0.57 -5.63 3.15
CA ALA A 70 0.43 -5.04 2.31
C ALA A 70 0.19 -3.52 2.12
N ALA A 71 -1.05 -3.10 1.81
CA ALA A 71 -1.41 -1.69 1.73
C ALA A 71 -1.19 -0.94 3.05
N PHE A 72 -1.49 -1.59 4.19
CA PHE A 72 -1.21 -1.04 5.52
C PHE A 72 0.30 -0.83 5.73
N CYS A 73 1.13 -1.83 5.42
CA CYS A 73 2.58 -1.69 5.48
C CYS A 73 3.09 -0.55 4.58
N ALA A 74 2.52 -0.40 3.38
CA ALA A 74 2.87 0.67 2.45
C ALA A 74 2.59 2.08 3.01
N LYS A 75 1.55 2.24 3.84
CA LYS A 75 1.23 3.52 4.50
C LYS A 75 2.32 3.96 5.49
N PHE A 76 3.02 3.00 6.12
CA PHE A 76 4.08 3.28 7.08
C PHE A 76 5.46 3.48 6.43
N THR A 77 5.58 3.36 5.12
CA THR A 77 6.88 3.38 4.44
C THR A 77 7.10 4.69 3.68
N GLN A 78 8.32 5.21 3.74
CA GLN A 78 8.71 6.34 2.89
C GLN A 78 8.97 5.85 1.47
N THR A 79 8.24 6.41 0.50
CA THR A 79 8.58 6.30 -0.91
C THR A 79 9.97 6.88 -1.12
N TYR A 80 10.90 6.10 -1.67
CA TYR A 80 12.17 6.67 -2.10
C TYR A 80 11.90 7.76 -3.14
N PRO A 81 12.44 8.97 -2.99
CA PRO A 81 12.41 9.94 -4.06
C PRO A 81 13.13 9.31 -5.25
N ASP A 82 12.44 9.30 -6.38
CA ASP A 82 13.04 8.93 -7.64
C ASP A 82 14.13 9.97 -7.98
N LYS A 83 15.14 9.59 -8.77
CA LYS A 83 16.26 10.48 -9.11
C LYS A 83 15.77 11.73 -9.90
N GLU A 84 14.68 11.61 -10.64
CA GLU A 84 14.05 12.64 -11.46
C GLU A 84 13.37 13.72 -10.60
N SER A 85 12.69 13.33 -9.52
CA SER A 85 12.15 14.28 -8.53
C SER A 85 13.21 15.14 -7.82
N ARG A 86 14.46 14.67 -7.75
CA ARG A 86 15.56 15.43 -7.13
C ARG A 86 16.06 16.56 -8.04
N ASN A 87 16.04 16.34 -9.35
CA ASN A 87 16.49 17.33 -10.33
C ASN A 87 15.48 18.47 -10.48
N THR A 88 14.18 18.20 -10.37
CA THR A 88 13.12 19.23 -10.42
C THR A 88 13.03 20.11 -9.19
N ILE A 89 13.57 19.67 -8.04
CA ILE A 89 13.66 20.49 -6.83
C ILE A 89 14.86 21.43 -6.93
N LEU A 90 16.01 20.92 -7.40
CA LEU A 90 17.21 21.73 -7.58
C LEU A 90 17.03 22.79 -8.68
N ASP A 91 16.34 22.46 -9.78
CA ASP A 91 16.03 23.40 -10.87
C ASP A 91 15.04 24.51 -10.46
N LYS A 92 14.37 24.36 -9.32
CA LYS A 92 13.43 25.34 -8.76
C LYS A 92 14.05 26.30 -7.76
N ASP A 93 15.22 25.95 -7.21
CA ASP A 93 15.95 26.77 -6.26
C ASP A 93 16.99 27.68 -6.97
N ASP A 94 17.24 27.45 -8.26
CA ASP A 94 18.20 28.18 -9.10
C ASP A 94 17.57 29.30 -9.97
N ASN A 95 16.27 29.59 -9.82
CA ASN A 95 15.53 30.66 -10.53
C ASN A 95 14.58 31.43 -9.61
#